data_AF-A0A6I2G2X1-F1
#
_entry.id   AF-A0A6I2G2X1-F1
#
_cell.length_a   1.000
_cell.length_b   1.000
_cell.length_c   1.000
_cell.angle_alpha   90.00
_cell.angle_beta   90.00
_cell.angle_gamma   90.00
#
_symmetry.space_group_name_H-M   'P 1'
#
loop_
_entity.id
_entity.type
_entity.pdbx_description
1 polymer ?
#
loop_
_entity_poly.entity_id
_entity_poly.type
_entity_poly.pdbx_seq_one_letter_code
_entity_poly.pdbx_strand_id
1 'polypeptide(L)'
;MALVCCAGLVGGSESAAAQEVPIGRGCPALYVLGIQGTGQSSPTADPTVDTGVIGALLGPLVAAVPTLVQRSYIPYEAGFGGAVPGGGADPYSISVTSARVGLEDAAAGVVAACPDTMLAAVGYSQGAQAVAEFARSVGSGNGPVAPERIAGIALYSNPTRSSGAPVFPGRPGQVVPDPAPGSDGTAVAGVQLTSSASAGGGIADDDATYGALTGRVADICVDGDLACSAPDHAAVLRVGAELVAQADLRDPLAAIGSIYSLLSSALGDAWTTFVLNDFHVQGGDVDYTPARTLAQRLTDASDPRIPSPTADDVAAAARCWGEITAALTQNPLGVLPKLVGQLSAAGGQLVADNSDIANPAEWIRFADTVSRHNGYAVTGQMSSGIAWFIALATDIAGSRR
;
A
#
# COMPACT_ATOMS: atom_id res chain seq x y z
N MET A 1 -59.17 6.13 29.67
CA MET A 1 -58.69 5.37 28.50
C MET A 1 -58.21 6.39 27.48
N ALA A 2 -56.93 6.74 27.51
CA ALA A 2 -56.32 7.73 26.63
C ALA A 2 -55.10 7.08 25.98
N LEU A 3 -55.17 6.93 24.66
CA LEU A 3 -54.12 6.40 23.80
C LEU A 3 -53.07 7.51 23.61
N VAL A 4 -51.82 7.26 24.01
CA VAL A 4 -50.68 8.11 23.65
C VAL A 4 -49.95 7.43 22.50
N CYS A 5 -49.91 8.11 21.36
CA CYS A 5 -49.23 7.66 20.14
C CYS A 5 -47.76 8.12 20.20
N CYS A 6 -46.82 7.18 20.33
CA CYS A 6 -45.40 7.47 20.20
C CYS A 6 -45.03 7.58 18.71
N ALA A 7 -44.73 8.79 18.24
CA ALA A 7 -44.08 8.99 16.95
C ALA A 7 -42.60 8.62 17.09
N GLY A 8 -42.17 7.58 16.38
CA GLY A 8 -40.77 7.20 16.27
C GLY A 8 -40.01 8.18 15.39
N LEU A 9 -38.95 8.77 15.93
CA LEU A 9 -37.91 9.45 15.17
C LEU A 9 -37.06 8.37 14.49
N VAL A 10 -37.27 8.17 13.19
CA VAL A 10 -36.34 7.41 12.35
C VAL A 10 -35.19 8.34 12.04
N GLY A 11 -34.05 8.13 12.70
CA GLY A 11 -32.79 8.76 12.33
C GLY A 11 -32.36 8.21 10.97
N GLY A 12 -32.53 9.02 9.92
CA GLY A 12 -31.94 8.74 8.62
C GLY A 12 -30.43 8.87 8.75
N SER A 13 -29.71 7.79 8.42
CA SER A 13 -28.28 7.83 8.18
C SER A 13 -28.04 8.77 6.99
N GLU A 14 -27.46 9.95 7.24
CA GLU A 14 -26.95 10.80 6.17
C GLU A 14 -25.81 10.03 5.49
N SER A 15 -26.08 9.52 4.28
CA SER A 15 -25.04 9.11 3.36
C SER A 15 -24.19 10.35 3.09
N ALA A 16 -22.90 10.32 3.46
CA ALA A 16 -21.96 11.34 3.04
C ALA A 16 -22.06 11.47 1.51
N ALA A 17 -22.42 12.66 1.02
CA ALA A 17 -22.49 12.92 -0.40
C ALA A 17 -21.09 12.72 -0.99
N ALA A 18 -20.97 11.92 -2.06
CA ALA A 18 -19.73 11.78 -2.80
C ALA A 18 -19.26 13.19 -3.21
N GLN A 19 -18.03 13.54 -2.83
CA GLN A 19 -17.47 14.86 -3.14
C GLN A 19 -17.26 14.94 -4.65
N GLU A 20 -17.94 15.89 -5.32
CA GLU A 20 -17.79 16.09 -6.75
C GLU A 20 -16.33 16.40 -7.11
N VAL A 21 -15.84 15.77 -8.18
CA VAL A 21 -14.47 16.00 -8.66
C VAL A 21 -14.35 17.44 -9.15
N PRO A 22 -13.34 18.21 -8.68
CA PRO A 22 -13.21 19.59 -9.08
C PRO A 22 -12.75 19.68 -10.54
N ILE A 23 -13.67 20.04 -11.43
CA ILE A 23 -13.38 20.33 -12.83
C ILE A 23 -13.51 21.84 -13.03
N GLY A 24 -12.44 22.44 -13.55
CA GLY A 24 -12.38 23.86 -13.87
C GLY A 24 -13.25 24.24 -15.06
N ARG A 25 -13.00 25.42 -15.64
CA ARG A 25 -13.74 25.86 -16.82
C ARG A 25 -13.37 25.03 -18.04
N GLY A 26 -14.32 24.22 -18.50
CA GLY A 26 -14.17 23.36 -19.68
C GLY A 26 -13.41 22.07 -19.38
N CYS A 27 -13.57 21.10 -20.28
CA CYS A 27 -12.94 19.80 -20.16
C CYS A 27 -11.49 19.83 -20.68
N PRO A 28 -10.50 19.36 -19.90
CA PRO A 28 -9.11 19.33 -20.35
C PRO A 28 -8.85 18.26 -21.42
N ALA A 29 -7.64 18.28 -21.98
CA ALA A 29 -7.15 17.14 -22.76
C ALA A 29 -6.93 15.93 -21.84
N LEU A 30 -6.22 16.18 -20.74
CA LEU A 30 -5.83 15.19 -19.74
C LEU A 30 -6.25 15.67 -18.34
N TYR A 31 -6.87 14.80 -17.56
CA TYR A 31 -7.13 15.02 -16.14
C TYR A 31 -6.26 14.07 -15.32
N VAL A 32 -5.50 14.60 -14.35
CA VAL A 32 -4.57 13.80 -13.54
C VAL A 32 -5.06 13.69 -12.10
N LEU A 33 -5.25 12.45 -11.62
CA LEU A 33 -5.66 12.14 -10.27
C LEU A 33 -4.43 11.76 -9.42
N GLY A 34 -4.16 12.52 -8.37
CA GLY A 34 -3.02 12.32 -7.48
C GLY A 34 -3.41 11.68 -6.16
N ILE A 35 -2.67 10.66 -5.73
CA ILE A 35 -2.80 10.11 -4.37
C ILE A 35 -1.47 10.27 -3.62
N GLN A 36 -1.57 10.97 -2.49
CA GLN A 36 -0.44 11.21 -1.61
C GLN A 36 -0.01 9.96 -0.85
N GLY A 37 1.16 10.03 -0.19
CA GLY A 37 1.60 8.99 0.74
C GLY A 37 0.98 9.13 2.13
N THR A 38 1.33 8.19 3.02
CA THR A 38 0.95 8.22 4.43
C THR A 38 1.34 9.55 5.08
N GLY A 39 0.41 10.13 5.84
CA GLY A 39 0.58 11.43 6.52
C GLY A 39 0.62 12.67 5.63
N GLN A 40 0.31 12.55 4.34
CA GLN A 40 0.33 13.67 3.38
C GLN A 40 -1.07 14.06 2.85
N SER A 41 -2.12 13.43 3.36
CA SER A 41 -3.52 13.74 3.06
C SER A 41 -4.37 13.67 4.34
N SER A 42 -5.62 14.07 4.21
CA SER A 42 -6.67 13.85 5.21
C SER A 42 -8.03 13.77 4.50
N PRO A 43 -9.10 13.29 5.16
CA PRO A 43 -10.45 13.27 4.56
C PRO A 43 -10.98 14.65 4.18
N THR A 44 -10.43 15.70 4.80
CA THR A 44 -10.81 17.10 4.56
C THR A 44 -9.75 17.88 3.79
N ALA A 45 -8.74 17.20 3.24
CA ALA A 45 -7.72 17.83 2.43
C ALA A 45 -8.36 18.49 1.19
N ASP A 46 -7.92 19.71 0.87
CA ASP A 46 -8.39 20.40 -0.32
C ASP A 46 -7.89 19.65 -1.57
N PRO A 47 -8.78 19.11 -2.42
CA PRO A 47 -8.39 18.33 -3.59
C PRO A 47 -7.71 19.18 -4.67
N THR A 48 -7.63 20.50 -4.50
CA THR A 48 -7.09 21.43 -5.50
C THR A 48 -5.75 22.07 -5.11
N VAL A 49 -5.23 21.81 -3.92
CA VAL A 49 -3.97 22.42 -3.45
C VAL A 49 -2.80 21.47 -3.67
N ASP A 50 -1.73 21.96 -4.29
CA ASP A 50 -0.48 21.20 -4.43
C ASP A 50 0.22 21.07 -3.08
N THR A 51 0.25 19.84 -2.55
CA THR A 51 0.88 19.51 -1.26
C THR A 51 1.73 18.25 -1.39
N GLY A 52 2.49 17.93 -0.34
CA GLY A 52 3.20 16.66 -0.24
C GLY A 52 4.15 16.38 -1.41
N VAL A 53 4.43 15.09 -1.62
CA VAL A 53 5.36 14.64 -2.66
C VAL A 53 4.70 14.76 -4.04
N ILE A 54 3.42 14.43 -4.19
CA ILE A 54 2.74 14.53 -5.50
C ILE A 54 2.57 15.97 -5.98
N GLY A 55 2.50 16.95 -5.07
CA GLY A 55 2.48 18.38 -5.38
C GLY A 55 3.71 18.86 -6.15
N ALA A 56 4.87 18.24 -5.90
CA ALA A 56 6.09 18.54 -6.64
C ALA A 56 6.05 18.06 -8.10
N LEU A 57 5.10 17.18 -8.46
CA LEU A 57 4.86 16.74 -9.83
C LEU A 57 3.70 17.52 -10.47
N LEU A 58 2.53 17.53 -9.82
CA LEU A 58 1.31 18.07 -10.44
C LEU A 58 1.30 19.60 -10.53
N GLY A 59 1.93 20.31 -9.57
CA GLY A 59 2.05 21.76 -9.62
C GLY A 59 2.82 22.24 -10.86
N PRO A 60 4.07 21.79 -11.07
CA PRO A 60 4.83 22.11 -12.28
C PRO A 60 4.16 21.65 -13.58
N LEU A 61 3.48 20.50 -13.58
CA LEU A 61 2.73 20.01 -14.74
C LEU A 61 1.63 20.99 -15.17
N VAL A 62 0.76 21.38 -14.24
CA VAL A 62 -0.33 22.33 -14.54
C VAL A 62 0.22 23.70 -14.90
N ALA A 63 1.31 24.15 -14.27
CA ALA A 63 1.96 25.40 -14.61
C ALA A 63 2.53 25.41 -16.04
N ALA A 64 3.02 24.26 -16.53
CA ALA A 64 3.60 24.14 -17.86
C ALA A 64 2.54 24.10 -18.98
N VAL A 65 1.40 23.43 -18.75
CA VAL A 65 0.34 23.24 -19.76
C VAL A 65 -1.07 23.53 -19.19
N PRO A 66 -1.33 24.75 -18.69
CA PRO A 66 -2.53 25.07 -17.91
C PRO A 66 -3.84 24.98 -18.71
N THR A 67 -3.77 24.97 -20.05
CA THR A 67 -4.93 24.81 -20.93
C THR A 67 -5.21 23.36 -21.33
N LEU A 68 -4.26 22.45 -21.10
CA LEU A 68 -4.37 21.05 -21.52
C LEU A 68 -4.62 20.11 -20.35
N VAL A 69 -4.14 20.48 -19.15
CA VAL A 69 -4.18 19.62 -17.97
C VAL A 69 -4.96 20.29 -16.84
N GLN A 70 -5.86 19.51 -16.22
CA GLN A 70 -6.35 19.78 -14.87
C GLN A 70 -5.99 18.61 -13.95
N ARG A 71 -6.00 18.84 -12.64
CA ARG A 71 -5.65 17.81 -11.66
C ARG A 71 -6.39 17.98 -10.36
N SER A 72 -6.61 16.87 -9.67
CA SER A 72 -7.05 16.86 -8.28
C SER A 72 -6.30 15.81 -7.48
N TYR A 73 -6.36 15.97 -6.17
CA TYR A 73 -5.87 15.00 -5.20
C TYR A 73 -7.04 14.24 -4.61
N ILE A 74 -6.83 12.97 -4.25
CA ILE A 74 -7.81 12.16 -3.52
C ILE A 74 -7.68 12.46 -2.02
N PRO A 75 -8.67 13.10 -1.37
CA PRO A 75 -8.72 13.23 0.07
C PRO A 75 -9.00 11.86 0.69
N TYR A 76 -8.16 11.44 1.63
CA TYR A 76 -8.30 10.16 2.33
C TYR A 76 -7.50 10.19 3.63
N GLU A 77 -7.66 9.18 4.46
CA GLU A 77 -7.06 9.14 5.81
C GLU A 77 -5.54 9.23 5.84
N ALA A 78 -4.84 8.73 4.81
CA ALA A 78 -3.39 8.60 4.79
C ALA A 78 -2.82 7.95 6.07
N GLY A 79 -3.56 6.97 6.61
CA GLY A 79 -3.37 6.38 7.92
C GLY A 79 -2.42 5.19 7.93
N PHE A 80 -1.77 4.99 9.07
CA PHE A 80 -0.97 3.81 9.42
C PHE A 80 -1.18 3.51 10.91
N GLY A 81 -2.43 3.35 11.34
CA GLY A 81 -2.75 3.09 12.75
C GLY A 81 -2.29 4.20 13.71
N GLY A 82 -2.15 5.44 13.23
CA GLY A 82 -1.59 6.55 14.00
C GLY A 82 -0.06 6.55 14.19
N ALA A 83 0.67 5.63 13.57
CA ALA A 83 2.13 5.52 13.71
C ALA A 83 2.90 6.63 12.97
N VAL A 84 2.29 7.23 11.94
CA VAL A 84 2.93 8.25 11.09
C VAL A 84 2.32 9.63 11.39
N PRO A 85 3.12 10.64 11.75
CA PRO A 85 2.64 12.00 11.95
C PRO A 85 1.89 12.53 10.72
N GLY A 86 0.74 13.18 10.95
CA GLY A 86 -0.12 13.71 9.89
C GLY A 86 -1.07 12.69 9.27
N GLY A 87 -0.91 11.39 9.56
CA GLY A 87 -1.83 10.34 9.10
C GLY A 87 -2.99 10.11 10.06
N GLY A 88 -4.11 9.63 9.53
CA GLY A 88 -5.26 9.19 10.32
C GLY A 88 -4.95 7.98 11.21
N ALA A 89 -5.85 7.73 12.16
CA ALA A 89 -5.78 6.58 13.07
C ALA A 89 -6.15 5.24 12.39
N ASP A 90 -6.69 5.30 11.17
CA ASP A 90 -7.14 4.13 10.44
C ASP A 90 -5.98 3.15 10.12
N PRO A 91 -6.24 1.83 10.16
CA PRO A 91 -5.28 0.83 9.72
C PRO A 91 -4.85 1.05 8.27
N TYR A 92 -3.60 0.68 7.97
CA TYR A 92 -3.01 0.85 6.63
C TYR A 92 -3.88 0.30 5.50
N SER A 93 -4.39 -0.92 5.64
CA SER A 93 -5.22 -1.59 4.62
C SER A 93 -6.55 -0.87 4.37
N ILE A 94 -7.18 -0.36 5.43
CA ILE A 94 -8.41 0.44 5.35
C ILE A 94 -8.11 1.76 4.63
N SER A 95 -7.01 2.42 4.99
CA SER A 95 -6.59 3.67 4.37
C SER A 95 -6.28 3.51 2.87
N VAL A 96 -5.58 2.44 2.46
CA VAL A 96 -5.32 2.13 1.04
C VAL A 96 -6.63 1.88 0.29
N THR A 97 -7.53 1.07 0.88
CA THR A 97 -8.83 0.77 0.28
C THR A 97 -9.65 2.04 0.06
N SER A 98 -9.69 2.93 1.05
CA SER A 98 -10.38 4.22 0.96
C SER A 98 -9.81 5.09 -0.17
N ALA A 99 -8.47 5.19 -0.28
CA ALA A 99 -7.83 5.91 -1.37
C ALA A 99 -8.16 5.35 -2.75
N ARG A 100 -8.15 4.01 -2.91
CA ARG A 100 -8.52 3.34 -4.15
C ARG A 100 -9.96 3.62 -4.54
N VAL A 101 -10.90 3.48 -3.60
CA VAL A 101 -12.32 3.77 -3.86
C VAL A 101 -12.53 5.24 -4.24
N GLY A 102 -11.89 6.17 -3.52
CA GLY A 102 -11.95 7.59 -3.87
C GLY A 102 -11.39 7.89 -5.26
N LEU A 103 -10.33 7.20 -5.68
CA LEU A 103 -9.79 7.27 -7.03
C LEU A 103 -10.76 6.71 -8.09
N GLU A 104 -11.39 5.57 -7.80
CA GLU A 104 -12.38 4.95 -8.67
C GLU A 104 -13.58 5.86 -8.92
N ASP A 105 -14.12 6.43 -7.84
CA ASP A 105 -15.23 7.38 -7.89
C ASP A 105 -14.84 8.66 -8.65
N ALA A 106 -13.64 9.18 -8.40
CA ALA A 106 -13.15 10.37 -9.09
C ALA A 106 -12.93 10.13 -10.59
N ALA A 107 -12.36 8.98 -10.96
CA ALA A 107 -12.16 8.59 -12.35
C ALA A 107 -13.50 8.50 -13.10
N ALA A 108 -14.50 7.85 -12.49
CA ALA A 108 -15.85 7.76 -13.04
C ALA A 108 -16.50 9.15 -13.18
N GLY A 109 -16.37 10.00 -12.16
CA GLY A 109 -16.89 11.36 -12.15
C GLY A 109 -16.32 12.23 -13.27
N VAL A 110 -15.00 12.17 -13.51
CA VAL A 110 -14.36 12.92 -14.60
C VAL A 110 -14.86 12.45 -15.97
N VAL A 111 -14.92 11.13 -16.20
CA VAL A 111 -15.38 10.60 -17.50
C VAL A 111 -16.85 10.94 -17.75
N ALA A 112 -17.69 10.92 -16.71
CA ALA A 112 -19.09 11.30 -16.81
C ALA A 112 -19.26 12.79 -17.16
N ALA A 113 -18.50 13.68 -16.51
CA ALA A 113 -18.57 15.12 -16.74
C ALA A 113 -17.89 15.54 -18.06
N CYS A 114 -16.82 14.83 -18.45
CA CYS A 114 -15.99 15.15 -19.60
C CYS A 114 -15.68 13.91 -20.44
N PRO A 115 -16.64 13.46 -21.29
CA PRO A 115 -16.52 12.21 -22.05
C PRO A 115 -15.35 12.13 -23.02
N ASP A 116 -14.73 13.24 -23.39
CA ASP A 116 -13.55 13.26 -24.27
C ASP A 116 -12.23 13.32 -23.49
N THR A 117 -12.26 13.68 -22.19
CA THR A 117 -11.06 13.83 -21.34
C THR A 117 -10.41 12.49 -21.00
N MET A 118 -9.13 12.35 -21.33
CA MET A 118 -8.35 11.18 -20.90
C MET A 118 -7.92 11.33 -19.45
N LEU A 119 -7.72 10.21 -18.76
CA LEU A 119 -7.30 10.16 -17.37
C LEU A 119 -5.82 9.78 -17.27
N ALA A 120 -5.11 10.38 -16.32
CA ALA A 120 -3.88 9.83 -15.79
C ALA A 120 -3.96 9.73 -14.27
N ALA A 121 -3.15 8.87 -13.67
CA ALA A 121 -3.06 8.76 -12.22
C ALA A 121 -1.61 8.77 -11.77
N VAL A 122 -1.36 9.35 -10.60
CA VAL A 122 -0.04 9.33 -9.98
C VAL A 122 -0.17 9.02 -8.49
N GLY A 123 0.66 8.12 -7.99
CA GLY A 123 0.66 7.74 -6.58
C GLY A 123 2.07 7.73 -6.00
N TYR A 124 2.17 8.01 -4.70
CA TYR A 124 3.41 7.91 -3.94
C TYR A 124 3.22 7.04 -2.68
N SER A 125 4.14 6.10 -2.44
CA SER A 125 4.14 5.24 -1.24
C SER A 125 2.79 4.52 -1.07
N GLN A 126 2.08 4.69 0.04
CA GLN A 126 0.72 4.17 0.22
C GLN A 126 -0.25 4.54 -0.92
N GLY A 127 -0.17 5.76 -1.44
CA GLY A 127 -0.97 6.18 -2.59
C GLY A 127 -0.56 5.49 -3.88
N ALA A 128 0.71 5.11 -4.04
CA ALA A 128 1.16 4.32 -5.17
C ALA A 128 0.56 2.91 -5.15
N GLN A 129 0.41 2.29 -3.98
CA GLN A 129 -0.32 1.02 -3.86
C GLN A 129 -1.77 1.18 -4.31
N ALA A 130 -2.48 2.20 -3.82
CA ALA A 130 -3.88 2.44 -4.21
C ALA A 130 -4.04 2.67 -5.73
N VAL A 131 -3.13 3.43 -6.34
CA VAL A 131 -3.11 3.64 -7.80
C VAL A 131 -2.74 2.36 -8.56
N ALA A 132 -1.84 1.53 -8.03
CA ALA A 132 -1.47 0.26 -8.63
C ALA A 132 -2.66 -0.73 -8.64
N GLU A 133 -3.40 -0.82 -7.53
CA GLU A 133 -4.61 -1.64 -7.43
C GLU A 133 -5.70 -1.15 -8.40
N PHE A 134 -5.91 0.16 -8.49
CA PHE A 134 -6.79 0.76 -9.51
C PHE A 134 -6.34 0.40 -10.94
N ALA A 135 -5.05 0.53 -11.24
CA ALA A 135 -4.49 0.23 -12.55
C ALA A 135 -4.70 -1.24 -12.94
N ARG A 136 -4.51 -2.17 -11.99
CA ARG A 136 -4.74 -3.60 -12.18
C ARG A 136 -6.20 -3.89 -12.45
N SER A 137 -7.10 -3.31 -11.65
CA SER A 137 -8.56 -3.46 -11.81
C SER A 137 -9.02 -2.94 -13.19
N VAL A 138 -8.62 -1.73 -13.58
CA VAL A 138 -8.93 -1.16 -14.90
C VAL A 138 -8.30 -1.98 -16.02
N GLY A 139 -7.03 -2.35 -15.89
CA GLY A 139 -6.28 -3.11 -16.89
C GLY A 139 -6.81 -4.52 -17.14
N SER A 140 -7.49 -5.12 -16.15
CA SER A 140 -8.21 -6.39 -16.30
C SER A 140 -9.67 -6.24 -16.73
N GLY A 141 -10.15 -5.02 -16.96
CA GLY A 141 -11.53 -4.74 -17.38
C GLY A 141 -12.55 -4.74 -16.24
N ASN A 142 -12.11 -4.71 -14.98
CA ASN A 142 -12.98 -4.71 -13.79
C ASN A 142 -13.14 -3.32 -13.15
N GLY A 143 -12.40 -2.31 -13.64
CA GLY A 143 -12.43 -0.95 -13.11
C GLY A 143 -13.66 -0.14 -13.54
N PRO A 144 -13.89 1.02 -12.91
CA PRO A 144 -15.06 1.87 -13.17
C PRO A 144 -14.99 2.61 -14.51
N VAL A 145 -13.83 2.57 -15.19
CA VAL A 145 -13.58 3.17 -16.49
C VAL A 145 -12.87 2.17 -17.38
N ALA A 146 -13.06 2.28 -18.70
CA ALA A 146 -12.39 1.41 -19.66
C ALA A 146 -10.88 1.69 -19.71
N PRO A 147 -10.01 0.68 -19.92
CA PRO A 147 -8.55 0.88 -20.03
C PRO A 147 -8.15 1.89 -21.11
N GLU A 148 -8.95 2.07 -22.14
CA GLU A 148 -8.74 3.04 -23.23
C GLU A 148 -8.85 4.48 -22.75
N ARG A 149 -9.47 4.74 -21.58
CA ARG A 149 -9.57 6.07 -20.97
C ARG A 149 -8.32 6.49 -20.21
N ILE A 150 -7.40 5.56 -19.95
CA ILE A 150 -6.18 5.84 -19.16
C ILE A 150 -5.03 6.19 -20.11
N ALA A 151 -4.58 7.44 -20.12
CA ALA A 151 -3.43 7.88 -20.90
C ALA A 151 -2.09 7.38 -20.32
N GLY A 152 -1.95 7.39 -18.99
CA GLY A 152 -0.72 6.95 -18.32
C GLY A 152 -0.85 6.93 -16.80
N ILE A 153 -0.05 6.10 -16.16
CA ILE A 153 0.01 5.95 -14.70
C ILE A 153 1.47 5.99 -14.25
N ALA A 154 1.78 6.83 -13.26
CA ALA A 154 3.10 6.91 -12.65
C ALA A 154 3.03 6.53 -11.17
N LEU A 155 3.77 5.50 -10.79
CA LEU A 155 3.87 5.02 -9.42
C LEU A 155 5.26 5.36 -8.89
N TYR A 156 5.32 5.98 -7.72
CA TYR A 156 6.56 6.28 -7.03
C TYR A 156 6.59 5.56 -5.69
N SER A 157 7.66 4.83 -5.40
CA SER A 157 7.76 4.08 -4.15
C SER A 157 6.60 3.08 -3.95
N ASN A 158 6.21 2.36 -5.01
CA ASN A 158 5.08 1.41 -4.95
C ASN A 158 5.35 0.21 -4.02
N PRO A 159 4.60 0.04 -2.91
CA PRO A 159 4.73 -1.09 -2.01
C PRO A 159 4.43 -2.45 -2.65
N THR A 160 3.70 -2.48 -3.76
CA THR A 160 3.34 -3.73 -4.47
C THR A 160 4.19 -3.99 -5.70
N ARG A 161 5.31 -3.26 -5.86
CA ARG A 161 6.22 -3.43 -6.99
C ARG A 161 6.83 -4.82 -6.98
N SER A 162 6.74 -5.53 -8.12
CA SER A 162 7.34 -6.86 -8.22
C SER A 162 8.87 -6.83 -8.12
N SER A 163 9.43 -7.86 -7.47
CA SER A 163 10.89 -8.01 -7.36
C SER A 163 11.57 -8.00 -8.74
N GLY A 164 12.64 -7.22 -8.86
CA GLY A 164 13.36 -7.01 -10.13
C GLY A 164 12.55 -6.37 -11.26
N ALA A 165 11.33 -5.86 -11.02
CA ALA A 165 10.49 -5.31 -12.09
C ALA A 165 11.17 -4.13 -12.83
N PRO A 166 11.11 -4.10 -14.18
CA PRO A 166 11.55 -2.95 -14.96
C PRO A 166 10.65 -1.74 -14.72
N VAL A 167 11.10 -0.55 -15.15
CA VAL A 167 10.34 0.71 -15.03
C VAL A 167 8.95 0.64 -15.67
N PHE A 168 8.76 -0.17 -16.73
CA PHE A 168 7.45 -0.54 -17.26
C PHE A 168 7.19 -2.03 -16.99
N PRO A 169 6.48 -2.39 -15.91
CA PRO A 169 6.25 -3.79 -15.55
C PRO A 169 5.60 -4.56 -16.70
N GLY A 170 6.12 -5.76 -16.98
CA GLY A 170 5.73 -6.58 -18.14
C GLY A 170 6.43 -6.20 -19.47
N ARG A 171 7.31 -5.20 -19.48
CA ARG A 171 8.08 -4.75 -20.66
C ARG A 171 9.58 -4.56 -20.36
N PRO A 172 10.35 -5.64 -20.16
CA PRO A 172 11.79 -5.53 -19.88
C PRO A 172 12.53 -4.75 -20.98
N GLY A 173 13.36 -3.78 -20.57
CA GLY A 173 14.17 -2.96 -21.48
C GLY A 173 13.43 -1.78 -22.14
N GLN A 174 12.11 -1.66 -21.96
CA GLN A 174 11.37 -0.48 -22.39
C GLN A 174 11.74 0.71 -21.50
N VAL A 175 12.01 1.86 -22.12
CA VAL A 175 12.31 3.14 -21.43
C VAL A 175 11.45 4.29 -21.95
N VAL A 176 10.73 4.09 -23.06
CA VAL A 176 9.79 5.06 -23.63
C VAL A 176 8.37 4.55 -23.35
N PRO A 177 7.46 5.37 -22.80
CA PRO A 177 6.07 4.97 -22.57
C PRO A 177 5.33 4.66 -23.87
N ASP A 178 4.34 3.78 -23.80
CA ASP A 178 3.39 3.61 -24.91
C ASP A 178 2.50 4.88 -25.03
N PRO A 179 2.08 5.24 -26.25
CA PRO A 179 1.24 6.42 -26.46
C PRO A 179 -0.15 6.26 -25.86
N ALA A 180 -0.81 7.39 -25.57
CA ALA A 180 -2.21 7.38 -25.17
C ALA A 180 -3.10 6.81 -26.30
N PRO A 181 -4.11 5.97 -25.99
CA PRO A 181 -5.04 5.47 -27.00
C PRO A 181 -5.64 6.60 -27.85
N GLY A 182 -5.60 6.43 -29.17
CA GLY A 182 -6.14 7.42 -30.12
C GLY A 182 -5.26 8.67 -30.31
N SER A 183 -4.04 8.69 -29.79
CA SER A 183 -3.04 9.74 -30.06
C SER A 183 -1.94 9.25 -31.01
N ASP A 184 -1.21 10.18 -31.64
CA ASP A 184 -0.11 9.83 -32.56
C ASP A 184 1.22 9.47 -31.84
N GLY A 185 1.33 9.81 -30.55
CA GLY A 185 2.48 9.48 -29.71
C GLY A 185 3.76 10.28 -29.99
N THR A 186 3.69 11.34 -30.80
CA THR A 186 4.88 12.06 -31.27
C THR A 186 5.65 12.71 -30.12
N ALA A 187 4.96 13.37 -29.18
CA ALA A 187 5.61 13.95 -28.01
C ALA A 187 6.05 12.86 -27.03
N VAL A 188 5.24 11.82 -26.80
CA VAL A 188 5.56 10.72 -25.87
C VAL A 188 6.83 9.98 -26.32
N ALA A 189 7.05 9.82 -27.62
CA ALA A 189 8.26 9.19 -28.17
C ALA A 189 9.57 9.94 -27.81
N GLY A 190 9.47 11.21 -27.41
CA GLY A 190 10.60 12.02 -26.94
C GLY A 190 10.91 11.88 -25.44
N VAL A 191 10.11 11.13 -24.69
CA VAL A 191 10.25 10.99 -23.23
C VAL A 191 10.89 9.65 -22.88
N GLN A 192 11.87 9.69 -21.98
CA GLN A 192 12.46 8.48 -21.39
C GLN A 192 12.20 8.47 -19.89
N LEU A 193 11.63 7.38 -19.41
CA LEU A 193 11.51 7.05 -17.99
C LEU A 193 12.58 6.01 -17.68
N THR A 194 13.52 6.39 -16.83
CA THR A 194 14.57 5.49 -16.34
C THR A 194 14.51 5.46 -14.82
N SER A 195 14.52 4.25 -14.26
CA SER A 195 14.72 4.04 -12.83
C SER A 195 15.97 3.21 -12.64
N SER A 196 16.68 3.42 -11.53
CA SER A 196 17.74 2.50 -11.11
C SER A 196 17.11 1.11 -10.96
N ALA A 197 17.65 0.08 -11.60
CA ALA A 197 17.15 -1.26 -11.43
C ALA A 197 17.36 -1.69 -9.96
N SER A 198 16.27 -1.72 -9.18
CA SER A 198 16.27 -2.33 -7.85
C SER A 198 16.11 -3.84 -8.00
N ALA A 199 17.03 -4.59 -7.41
CA ALA A 199 16.94 -6.05 -7.36
C ALA A 199 15.75 -6.53 -6.50
N GLY A 200 15.49 -5.85 -5.36
CA GLY A 200 14.39 -6.20 -4.46
C GLY A 200 13.01 -5.73 -4.95
N GLY A 201 11.96 -6.27 -4.33
CA GLY A 201 10.54 -5.94 -4.55
C GLY A 201 9.96 -5.00 -3.49
N GLY A 202 8.68 -4.68 -3.59
CA GLY A 202 7.98 -3.91 -2.57
C GLY A 202 7.58 -4.76 -1.36
N ILE A 203 7.33 -4.11 -0.22
CA ILE A 203 6.97 -4.78 1.05
C ILE A 203 5.62 -5.53 1.01
N ALA A 204 4.81 -5.27 -0.01
CA ALA A 204 3.53 -5.88 -0.28
C ALA A 204 3.48 -6.40 -1.73
N ASP A 205 4.62 -6.88 -2.25
CA ASP A 205 4.69 -7.51 -3.57
C ASP A 205 3.66 -8.64 -3.69
N ASP A 206 2.92 -8.62 -4.79
CA ASP A 206 1.85 -9.54 -5.12
C ASP A 206 1.95 -10.10 -6.55
N ASP A 207 3.07 -9.87 -7.25
CA ASP A 207 3.34 -10.29 -8.63
C ASP A 207 2.25 -9.91 -9.66
N ALA A 208 1.39 -8.93 -9.33
CA ALA A 208 0.22 -8.62 -10.13
C ALA A 208 0.56 -7.75 -11.36
N THR A 209 0.01 -8.13 -12.51
CA THR A 209 0.23 -7.44 -13.80
C THR A 209 -0.81 -6.35 -14.08
N TYR A 210 -0.48 -5.40 -14.95
CA TYR A 210 -1.37 -4.29 -15.32
C TYR A 210 -2.26 -4.54 -16.55
N GLY A 211 -2.29 -5.77 -17.08
CA GLY A 211 -3.17 -6.15 -18.20
C GLY A 211 -3.07 -5.19 -19.39
N ALA A 212 -4.21 -4.66 -19.84
CA ALA A 212 -4.31 -3.73 -20.96
C ALA A 212 -3.58 -2.38 -20.74
N LEU A 213 -3.18 -2.05 -19.50
CA LEU A 213 -2.39 -0.86 -19.19
C LEU A 213 -0.88 -1.09 -19.25
N THR A 214 -0.42 -2.32 -19.49
CA THR A 214 1.01 -2.63 -19.68
C THR A 214 1.63 -1.70 -20.73
N GLY A 215 2.78 -1.09 -20.42
CA GLY A 215 3.44 -0.07 -21.26
C GLY A 215 2.96 1.38 -21.02
N ARG A 216 1.80 1.56 -20.36
CA ARG A 216 1.27 2.85 -19.88
C ARG A 216 1.33 3.02 -18.37
N VAL A 217 1.84 2.02 -17.64
CA VAL A 217 2.14 2.11 -16.19
C VAL A 217 3.65 2.14 -16.01
N ALA A 218 4.17 3.21 -15.41
CA ALA A 218 5.55 3.33 -14.99
C ALA A 218 5.65 3.13 -13.48
N ASP A 219 6.48 2.19 -13.03
CA ASP A 219 6.76 1.92 -11.62
C ASP A 219 8.20 2.34 -11.30
N ILE A 220 8.32 3.49 -10.63
CA ILE A 220 9.58 4.19 -10.36
C ILE A 220 9.96 3.95 -8.90
N CYS A 221 11.12 3.33 -8.72
CA CYS A 221 11.63 2.95 -7.41
C CYS A 221 13.13 3.25 -7.33
N VAL A 222 13.53 3.98 -6.29
CA VAL A 222 14.95 4.22 -5.99
C VAL A 222 15.50 3.05 -5.18
N ASP A 223 16.63 2.49 -5.60
CA ASP A 223 17.32 1.44 -4.84
C ASP A 223 17.58 1.88 -3.39
N GLY A 224 17.26 1.05 -2.41
CA GLY A 224 17.35 1.37 -0.98
C GLY A 224 16.11 2.08 -0.40
N ASP A 225 15.10 2.39 -1.21
CA ASP A 225 13.76 2.72 -0.72
C ASP A 225 13.02 1.43 -0.34
N LEU A 226 13.09 1.07 0.93
CA LEU A 226 12.53 -0.21 1.42
C LEU A 226 11.04 -0.38 1.16
N ALA A 227 10.26 0.67 0.86
CA ALA A 227 8.86 0.47 0.51
C ALA A 227 8.71 -0.32 -0.82
N CYS A 228 9.55 -0.04 -1.82
CA CYS A 228 9.47 -0.60 -3.17
C CYS A 228 10.69 -1.44 -3.60
N SER A 229 11.73 -1.46 -2.75
CA SER A 229 13.06 -2.06 -2.94
C SER A 229 13.51 -2.80 -1.65
N ALA A 230 12.58 -3.50 -1.01
CA ALA A 230 12.90 -4.44 0.06
C ALA A 230 13.62 -5.67 -0.50
N PRO A 231 14.69 -6.15 0.14
CA PRO A 231 15.26 -7.47 -0.12
C PRO A 231 14.20 -8.56 0.02
N ASP A 232 14.29 -9.59 -0.82
CA ASP A 232 13.32 -10.70 -0.88
C ASP A 232 13.10 -11.38 0.49
N HIS A 233 14.08 -11.32 1.40
CA HIS A 233 14.00 -11.89 2.75
C HIS A 233 13.93 -10.83 3.88
N ALA A 234 13.94 -9.53 3.61
CA ALA A 234 14.03 -8.51 4.66
C ALA A 234 12.68 -7.94 5.15
N ALA A 235 11.57 -8.23 4.47
CA ALA A 235 10.24 -7.73 4.84
C ALA A 235 9.79 -8.24 6.23
N VAL A 236 10.35 -9.37 6.70
CA VAL A 236 9.86 -10.12 7.86
C VAL A 236 10.44 -9.62 9.20
N LEU A 237 11.60 -8.95 9.22
CA LEU A 237 12.32 -8.64 10.48
C LEU A 237 12.04 -7.24 11.08
N ARG A 238 11.38 -6.31 10.35
CA ARG A 238 10.99 -5.01 10.92
C ARG A 238 9.94 -5.13 12.02
N VAL A 239 9.07 -6.15 11.94
CA VAL A 239 8.09 -6.43 13.00
C VAL A 239 8.79 -6.87 14.29
N GLY A 240 9.85 -7.68 14.22
CA GLY A 240 10.57 -8.18 15.40
C GLY A 240 11.27 -7.10 16.23
N ALA A 241 11.86 -6.08 15.59
CA ALA A 241 12.60 -5.03 16.28
C ALA A 241 11.70 -4.07 17.08
N GLU A 242 10.52 -3.73 16.55
CA GLU A 242 9.53 -2.88 17.21
C GLU A 242 8.92 -3.57 18.44
N LEU A 243 8.70 -4.89 18.37
CA LEU A 243 8.12 -5.68 19.45
C LEU A 243 9.08 -5.86 20.64
N VAL A 244 10.38 -6.03 20.38
CA VAL A 244 11.42 -6.15 21.43
C VAL A 244 11.64 -4.83 22.17
N ALA A 245 11.48 -3.69 21.48
CA ALA A 245 11.61 -2.37 22.09
C ALA A 245 10.44 -2.01 23.03
N GLN A 246 9.27 -2.64 22.85
CA GLN A 246 8.03 -2.30 23.58
C GLN A 246 7.64 -3.31 24.67
N ALA A 247 8.28 -4.48 24.75
CA ALA A 247 7.97 -5.49 25.76
C ALA A 247 8.65 -5.19 27.12
N ASP A 248 7.88 -5.11 28.21
CA ASP A 248 8.43 -5.06 29.57
C ASP A 248 8.85 -6.47 30.02
N LEU A 249 10.14 -6.77 29.90
CA LEU A 249 10.73 -8.10 30.17
C LEU A 249 11.01 -8.38 31.66
N ARG A 250 10.56 -7.52 32.57
CA ARG A 250 10.87 -7.64 34.02
C ARG A 250 9.83 -8.48 34.79
N ASP A 251 8.65 -8.72 34.22
CA ASP A 251 7.63 -9.62 34.74
C ASP A 251 7.10 -10.53 33.61
N PRO A 252 7.48 -11.82 33.59
CA PRO A 252 7.17 -12.73 32.49
C PRO A 252 5.66 -13.05 32.36
N LEU A 253 4.85 -12.88 33.41
CA LEU A 253 3.41 -13.15 33.36
C LEU A 253 2.63 -11.93 32.87
N ALA A 254 3.02 -10.72 33.29
CA ALA A 254 2.48 -9.47 32.73
C ALA A 254 2.90 -9.28 31.26
N ALA A 255 4.10 -9.77 30.90
CA ALA A 255 4.59 -9.75 29.53
C ALA A 255 3.71 -10.58 28.59
N ILE A 256 3.19 -11.75 28.99
CA ILE A 256 2.37 -12.62 28.12
C ILE A 256 1.08 -11.94 27.66
N GLY A 257 0.36 -11.28 28.57
CA GLY A 257 -0.85 -10.52 28.23
C GLY A 257 -0.55 -9.34 27.31
N SER A 258 0.55 -8.63 27.57
CA SER A 258 1.02 -7.50 26.77
C SER A 258 1.46 -7.93 25.37
N ILE A 259 2.15 -9.08 25.28
CA ILE A 259 2.60 -9.71 24.03
C ILE A 259 1.39 -10.06 23.15
N TYR A 260 0.32 -10.62 23.72
CA TYR A 260 -0.87 -10.94 22.94
C TYR A 260 -1.55 -9.70 22.38
N SER A 261 -1.76 -8.67 23.20
CA SER A 261 -2.39 -7.43 22.72
C SER A 261 -1.52 -6.75 21.65
N LEU A 262 -0.21 -6.72 21.87
CA LEU A 262 0.77 -6.12 20.97
C LEU A 262 0.80 -6.87 19.64
N LEU A 263 0.96 -8.19 19.65
CA LEU A 263 1.00 -9.02 18.45
C LEU A 263 -0.35 -9.07 17.74
N SER A 264 -1.47 -9.19 18.46
CA SER A 264 -2.80 -9.11 17.86
C SER A 264 -3.05 -7.76 17.19
N SER A 265 -2.56 -6.66 17.77
CA SER A 265 -2.69 -5.32 17.17
C SER A 265 -1.75 -5.10 15.98
N ALA A 266 -0.53 -5.63 16.04
CA ALA A 266 0.49 -5.40 15.04
C ALA A 266 0.34 -6.33 13.83
N LEU A 267 -0.10 -7.57 14.06
CA LEU A 267 -0.12 -8.65 13.07
C LEU A 267 -1.53 -9.09 12.66
N GLY A 268 -2.58 -8.71 13.40
CA GLY A 268 -3.98 -8.95 13.03
C GLY A 268 -4.28 -10.41 12.64
N ASP A 269 -4.72 -10.61 11.39
CA ASP A 269 -5.06 -11.90 10.80
C ASP A 269 -3.88 -12.90 10.84
N ALA A 270 -2.65 -12.41 10.64
CA ALA A 270 -1.46 -13.24 10.73
C ALA A 270 -1.36 -13.89 12.10
N TRP A 271 -1.53 -13.10 13.17
CA TRP A 271 -1.46 -13.57 14.55
C TRP A 271 -2.49 -14.64 14.86
N THR A 272 -3.71 -14.48 14.36
CA THR A 272 -4.77 -15.48 14.49
C THR A 272 -4.37 -16.81 13.84
N THR A 273 -3.84 -16.76 12.61
CA THR A 273 -3.34 -17.96 11.92
C THR A 273 -2.16 -18.59 12.64
N PHE A 274 -1.22 -17.81 13.17
CA PHE A 274 -0.08 -18.29 13.96
C PHE A 274 -0.53 -19.09 15.18
N VAL A 275 -1.40 -18.49 16.01
CA VAL A 275 -1.85 -19.09 17.27
C VAL A 275 -2.62 -20.38 17.02
N LEU A 276 -3.44 -20.44 15.97
CA LEU A 276 -4.27 -21.61 15.68
C LEU A 276 -3.49 -22.78 15.07
N ASN A 277 -2.45 -22.49 14.28
CA ASN A 277 -1.82 -23.54 13.48
C ASN A 277 -0.45 -23.98 14.00
N ASP A 278 0.22 -23.17 14.81
CA ASP A 278 1.60 -23.45 15.23
C ASP A 278 1.73 -23.77 16.73
N PHE A 279 0.75 -23.34 17.53
CA PHE A 279 0.68 -23.71 18.94
C PHE A 279 -0.28 -24.88 19.16
N HIS A 280 0.17 -25.86 19.94
CA HIS A 280 -0.65 -26.98 20.37
C HIS A 280 -0.67 -27.02 21.89
N VAL A 281 -1.87 -26.97 22.46
CA VAL A 281 -2.08 -27.06 23.91
C VAL A 281 -2.76 -28.37 24.23
N GLN A 282 -2.15 -29.20 25.07
CA GLN A 282 -2.74 -30.47 25.49
C GLN A 282 -2.38 -30.78 26.94
N GLY A 283 -3.40 -30.98 27.79
CA GLY A 283 -3.19 -31.46 29.16
C GLY A 283 -2.34 -30.53 30.05
N GLY A 284 -2.29 -29.23 29.76
CA GLY A 284 -1.46 -28.26 30.48
C GLY A 284 -0.02 -28.14 29.96
N ASP A 285 0.33 -28.87 28.90
CA ASP A 285 1.54 -28.65 28.11
C ASP A 285 1.25 -27.78 26.89
N VAL A 286 2.25 -26.98 26.50
CA VAL A 286 2.23 -26.16 25.28
C VAL A 286 3.44 -26.55 24.43
N ASP A 287 3.21 -26.77 23.14
CA ASP A 287 4.25 -26.96 22.13
C ASP A 287 4.08 -25.96 21.00
N TYR A 288 5.20 -25.42 20.54
CA TYR A 288 5.28 -24.66 19.30
C TYR A 288 5.95 -25.52 18.22
N THR A 289 5.16 -26.05 17.28
CA THR A 289 5.64 -26.92 16.20
C THR A 289 5.02 -26.50 14.88
N PRO A 290 5.57 -25.46 14.24
CA PRO A 290 4.96 -24.87 13.06
C PRO A 290 5.18 -25.77 11.84
N ALA A 291 4.14 -25.94 11.03
CA ALA A 291 4.22 -26.69 9.76
C ALA A 291 4.86 -25.87 8.62
N ARG A 292 4.95 -24.55 8.79
CA ARG A 292 5.58 -23.58 7.88
C ARG A 292 6.58 -22.74 8.66
N THR A 293 7.59 -22.15 8.00
CA THR A 293 8.51 -21.24 8.73
C THR A 293 7.79 -19.96 9.15
N LEU A 294 8.36 -19.27 10.15
CA LEU A 294 7.84 -17.98 10.63
C LEU A 294 7.78 -16.94 9.49
N ALA A 295 8.76 -16.95 8.58
CA ALA A 295 8.75 -16.12 7.38
C ALA A 295 7.57 -16.46 6.45
N GLN A 296 7.39 -17.74 6.13
CA GLN A 296 6.28 -18.19 5.27
C GLN A 296 4.91 -17.81 5.82
N ARG A 297 4.71 -17.91 7.13
CA ARG A 297 3.46 -17.52 7.79
C ARG A 297 3.19 -16.01 7.69
N LEU A 298 4.22 -15.19 7.82
CA LEU A 298 4.11 -13.73 7.66
C LEU A 298 3.84 -13.37 6.19
N THR A 299 4.47 -14.06 5.24
CA THR A 299 4.18 -13.95 3.81
C THR A 299 2.74 -14.35 3.49
N ASP A 300 2.28 -15.51 3.96
CA ASP A 300 0.91 -16.00 3.74
C ASP A 300 -0.14 -15.03 4.26
N ALA A 301 0.09 -14.46 5.45
CA ALA A 301 -0.85 -13.53 6.05
C ALA A 301 -0.92 -12.17 5.32
N SER A 302 0.07 -11.89 4.47
CA SER A 302 0.10 -10.71 3.61
C SER A 302 -0.48 -10.99 2.22
N ASP A 303 -0.76 -12.26 1.88
CA ASP A 303 -1.29 -12.69 0.59
C ASP A 303 -2.82 -12.54 0.55
N PRO A 304 -3.38 -11.60 -0.25
CA PRO A 304 -4.82 -11.37 -0.30
C PRO A 304 -5.62 -12.51 -0.93
N ARG A 305 -4.95 -13.51 -1.54
CA ARG A 305 -5.58 -14.73 -2.07
C ARG A 305 -5.90 -15.74 -0.98
N ILE A 306 -5.25 -15.62 0.18
CA ILE A 306 -5.51 -16.48 1.33
C ILE A 306 -6.66 -15.85 2.12
N PRO A 307 -7.79 -16.55 2.31
CA PRO A 307 -8.92 -16.00 3.03
C PRO A 307 -8.53 -15.56 4.45
N SER A 308 -8.93 -14.35 4.83
CA SER A 308 -8.80 -13.87 6.20
C SER A 308 -9.50 -14.81 7.19
N PRO A 309 -8.97 -14.97 8.42
CA PRO A 309 -9.63 -15.71 9.49
C PRO A 309 -11.04 -15.18 9.76
N THR A 310 -11.96 -16.10 10.03
CA THR A 310 -13.33 -15.74 10.40
C THR A 310 -13.42 -15.20 11.84
N ALA A 311 -14.54 -14.59 12.21
CA ALA A 311 -14.78 -14.18 13.60
C ALA A 311 -14.69 -15.36 14.60
N ASP A 312 -15.07 -16.56 14.16
CA ASP A 312 -14.95 -17.77 14.97
C ASP A 312 -13.49 -18.20 15.15
N ASP A 313 -12.65 -18.01 14.13
CA ASP A 313 -11.20 -18.26 14.18
C ASP A 313 -10.52 -17.29 15.14
N VAL A 314 -10.86 -16.00 15.07
CA VAL A 314 -10.34 -14.97 16.01
C VAL A 314 -10.72 -15.33 17.46
N ALA A 315 -11.96 -15.75 17.69
CA ALA A 315 -12.40 -16.19 19.01
C ALA A 315 -11.69 -17.48 19.45
N ALA A 316 -11.39 -18.40 18.53
CA ALA A 316 -10.65 -19.63 18.80
C ALA A 316 -9.17 -19.35 19.15
N ALA A 317 -8.52 -18.42 18.44
CA ALA A 317 -7.15 -18.00 18.73
C ALA A 317 -7.07 -17.37 20.13
N ALA A 318 -8.03 -16.52 20.49
CA ALA A 318 -8.11 -15.93 21.83
C ALA A 318 -8.25 -17.00 22.94
N ARG A 319 -9.04 -18.06 22.69
CA ARG A 319 -9.17 -19.19 23.61
C ARG A 319 -7.87 -19.98 23.73
N CYS A 320 -7.25 -20.36 22.60
CA CYS A 320 -5.96 -21.06 22.57
C CYS A 320 -4.91 -20.26 23.36
N TRP A 321 -4.83 -18.95 23.15
CA TRP A 321 -3.91 -18.10 23.90
C TRP A 321 -4.20 -18.08 25.41
N GLY A 322 -5.47 -18.08 25.80
CA GLY A 322 -5.89 -18.23 27.20
C GLY A 322 -5.40 -19.55 27.81
N GLU A 323 -5.47 -20.65 27.05
CA GLU A 323 -4.98 -21.97 27.47
C GLU A 323 -3.44 -22.00 27.60
N ILE A 324 -2.71 -21.37 26.67
CA ILE A 324 -1.25 -21.19 26.77
C ILE A 324 -0.90 -20.42 28.04
N THR A 325 -1.60 -19.33 28.32
CA THR A 325 -1.40 -18.51 29.52
C THR A 325 -1.68 -19.31 30.79
N ALA A 326 -2.75 -20.11 30.79
CA ALA A 326 -3.08 -20.98 31.92
C ALA A 326 -2.02 -22.06 32.15
N ALA A 327 -1.53 -22.71 31.09
CA ALA A 327 -0.48 -23.71 31.16
C ALA A 327 0.83 -23.14 31.72
N LEU A 328 1.24 -21.95 31.26
CA LEU A 328 2.42 -21.24 31.77
C LEU A 328 2.27 -20.81 33.23
N THR A 329 1.06 -20.49 33.68
CA THR A 329 0.79 -20.13 35.08
C THR A 329 0.80 -21.37 35.99
N GLN A 330 0.29 -22.50 35.50
CA GLN A 330 0.18 -23.74 36.26
C GLN A 330 1.51 -24.51 36.36
N ASN A 331 2.32 -24.50 35.29
CA ASN A 331 3.59 -25.21 35.24
C ASN A 331 4.69 -24.38 34.52
N PRO A 332 5.11 -23.25 35.11
CA PRO A 332 6.07 -22.35 34.46
C PRO A 332 7.41 -23.05 34.18
N LEU A 333 7.91 -23.89 35.09
CA LEU A 333 9.22 -24.53 34.94
C LEU A 333 9.23 -25.68 33.91
N GLY A 334 8.08 -26.32 33.67
CA GLY A 334 7.96 -27.37 32.66
C GLY A 334 7.69 -26.83 31.25
N VAL A 335 6.89 -25.77 31.15
CA VAL A 335 6.43 -25.24 29.86
C VAL A 335 7.37 -24.16 29.33
N LEU A 336 7.81 -23.22 30.17
CA LEU A 336 8.53 -22.02 29.71
C LEU A 336 9.89 -22.34 29.04
N PRO A 337 10.78 -23.17 29.61
CA PRO A 337 12.08 -23.43 28.98
C PRO A 337 11.96 -24.16 27.64
N LYS A 338 11.01 -25.09 27.54
CA LYS A 338 10.72 -25.85 26.31
C LYS A 338 10.22 -24.91 25.22
N LEU A 339 9.22 -24.08 25.55
CA LEU A 339 8.62 -23.14 24.62
C LEU A 339 9.62 -22.07 24.16
N VAL A 340 10.44 -21.55 25.07
CA VAL A 340 11.54 -20.63 24.74
C VAL A 340 12.52 -21.30 23.77
N GLY A 341 12.87 -22.57 23.98
CA GLY A 341 13.74 -23.33 23.06
C GLY A 341 13.14 -23.48 21.66
N GLN A 342 11.86 -23.86 21.57
CA GLN A 342 11.14 -24.02 20.30
C GLN A 342 11.01 -22.68 19.54
N LEU A 343 10.65 -21.60 20.24
CA LEU A 343 10.55 -20.26 19.66
C LEU A 343 11.94 -19.71 19.29
N SER A 344 12.98 -19.99 20.07
CA SER A 344 14.36 -19.60 19.74
C SER A 344 14.89 -20.33 18.50
N ALA A 345 14.55 -21.62 18.33
CA ALA A 345 14.89 -22.37 17.12
C ALA A 345 14.17 -21.81 15.89
N ALA A 346 12.89 -21.46 16.02
CA ALA A 346 12.13 -20.81 14.95
C ALA A 346 12.63 -19.40 14.64
N GLY A 347 13.04 -18.63 15.66
CA GLY A 347 13.73 -17.35 15.48
C GLY A 347 15.09 -17.50 14.82
N GLY A 348 15.86 -18.54 15.15
CA GLY A 348 17.12 -18.87 14.50
C GLY A 348 16.93 -19.25 13.03
N GLN A 349 15.88 -20.04 12.73
CA GLN A 349 15.49 -20.35 11.35
C GLN A 349 15.02 -19.10 10.61
N LEU A 350 14.27 -18.20 11.25
CA LEU A 350 13.91 -16.91 10.67
C LEU A 350 15.17 -16.09 10.33
N VAL A 351 16.16 -16.03 11.20
CA VAL A 351 17.42 -15.32 10.90
C VAL A 351 18.18 -16.00 9.76
N ALA A 352 18.17 -17.34 9.70
CA ALA A 352 18.81 -18.09 8.62
C ALA A 352 18.09 -17.93 7.27
N ASP A 353 16.76 -17.91 7.27
CA ASP A 353 15.89 -17.66 6.11
C ASP A 353 16.10 -16.24 5.56
N ASN A 354 16.64 -15.32 6.38
CA ASN A 354 16.91 -13.93 6.03
C ASN A 354 18.40 -13.58 6.18
N SER A 355 19.29 -14.52 5.84
CA SER A 355 20.75 -14.43 6.05
C SER A 355 21.44 -13.24 5.35
N ASP A 356 20.79 -12.66 4.36
CA ASP A 356 21.11 -11.42 3.66
C ASP A 356 21.16 -10.21 4.62
N ILE A 357 20.34 -10.19 5.68
CA ILE A 357 20.41 -9.19 6.76
C ILE A 357 21.69 -9.31 7.61
N ALA A 358 22.36 -10.47 7.63
CA ALA A 358 23.65 -10.60 8.30
C ALA A 358 24.81 -10.03 7.48
N ASN A 359 24.56 -9.59 6.24
CA ASN A 359 25.53 -8.92 5.39
C ASN A 359 25.62 -7.42 5.73
N PRO A 360 26.70 -6.93 6.35
CA PRO A 360 26.85 -5.51 6.67
C PRO A 360 26.85 -4.61 5.43
N ALA A 361 27.11 -5.15 4.24
CA ALA A 361 27.03 -4.41 2.98
C ALA A 361 25.57 -4.09 2.57
N GLU A 362 24.58 -4.85 3.03
CA GLU A 362 23.15 -4.54 2.80
C GLU A 362 22.67 -3.43 3.72
N TRP A 363 23.07 -3.42 5.00
CA TRP A 363 22.76 -2.34 5.93
C TRP A 363 23.25 -0.96 5.46
N ILE A 364 24.38 -0.90 4.75
CA ILE A 364 24.88 0.35 4.13
C ILE A 364 23.91 0.85 3.04
N ARG A 365 23.26 -0.03 2.28
CA ARG A 365 22.27 0.38 1.26
C ARG A 365 21.01 0.97 1.88
N PHE A 366 20.65 0.52 3.09
CA PHE A 366 19.45 0.95 3.81
C PHE A 366 19.67 2.07 4.84
N ALA A 367 20.92 2.47 5.08
CA ALA A 367 21.25 3.55 6.04
C ALA A 367 20.49 4.85 5.76
N ASP A 368 20.21 5.14 4.47
CA ASP A 368 19.51 6.34 4.02
C ASP A 368 18.05 6.09 3.59
N THR A 369 17.44 4.97 3.97
CA THR A 369 16.09 4.56 3.52
C THR A 369 15.07 5.69 3.61
N VAL A 370 15.00 6.39 4.76
CA VAL A 370 14.03 7.48 4.98
C VAL A 370 14.29 8.65 4.03
N SER A 371 15.57 8.95 3.75
CA SER A 371 15.94 10.01 2.81
C SER A 371 15.66 9.61 1.36
N ARG A 372 15.82 8.34 1.01
CA ARG A 372 15.52 7.80 -0.34
C ARG A 372 14.02 7.77 -0.59
N HIS A 373 13.26 7.26 0.38
CA HIS A 373 11.80 7.22 0.36
C HIS A 373 11.22 8.62 0.16
N ASN A 374 11.64 9.60 0.97
CA ASN A 374 11.12 10.98 0.85
C ASN A 374 11.82 11.81 -0.23
N GLY A 375 12.79 11.24 -0.94
CA GLY A 375 13.71 11.97 -1.82
C GLY A 375 13.18 12.27 -3.22
N TYR A 376 12.09 11.63 -3.68
CA TYR A 376 11.65 11.71 -5.08
C TYR A 376 11.42 13.13 -5.58
N ALA A 377 10.83 14.00 -4.75
CA ALA A 377 10.56 15.40 -5.08
C ALA A 377 11.82 16.26 -5.21
N VAL A 378 12.89 15.93 -4.46
CA VAL A 378 14.10 16.77 -4.35
C VAL A 378 15.29 16.22 -5.14
N THR A 379 15.24 14.96 -5.56
CA THR A 379 16.30 14.29 -6.32
C THR A 379 16.07 14.28 -7.84
N GLY A 380 15.02 14.96 -8.31
CA GLY A 380 14.69 15.08 -9.75
C GLY A 380 14.00 13.86 -10.36
N GLN A 381 13.66 12.84 -9.57
CA GLN A 381 12.99 11.62 -10.07
C GLN A 381 11.62 11.91 -10.68
N MET A 382 10.97 13.02 -10.30
CA MET A 382 9.68 13.42 -10.84
C MET A 382 9.76 14.14 -12.19
N SER A 383 10.93 14.63 -12.61
CA SER A 383 11.06 15.42 -13.84
C SER A 383 10.65 14.65 -15.09
N SER A 384 10.97 13.36 -15.14
CA SER A 384 10.61 12.48 -16.25
C SER A 384 9.10 12.21 -16.29
N GLY A 385 8.46 12.03 -15.11
CA GLY A 385 7.01 11.93 -15.00
C GLY A 385 6.27 13.22 -15.40
N ILE A 386 6.79 14.40 -15.03
CA ILE A 386 6.25 15.69 -15.47
C ILE A 386 6.32 15.79 -17.01
N ALA A 387 7.49 15.52 -17.58
CA ALA A 387 7.68 15.54 -19.03
C ALA A 387 6.74 14.56 -19.76
N TRP A 388 6.55 13.37 -19.19
CA TRP A 388 5.62 12.37 -19.73
C TRP A 388 4.18 12.87 -19.74
N PHE A 389 3.68 13.43 -18.64
CA PHE A 389 2.29 13.91 -18.59
C PHE A 389 2.06 15.14 -19.48
N ILE A 390 3.06 16.01 -19.65
CA ILE A 390 3.03 17.09 -20.65
C ILE A 390 2.93 16.50 -22.06
N ALA A 391 3.74 15.48 -22.37
CA ALA A 391 3.75 14.82 -23.67
C ALA A 391 2.40 14.13 -23.97
N LEU A 392 1.84 13.38 -23.01
CA LEU A 392 0.50 12.79 -23.13
C LEU A 392 -0.55 13.86 -23.44
N ALA A 393 -0.59 14.94 -22.66
CA ALA A 393 -1.56 16.01 -22.86
C ALA A 393 -1.41 16.69 -24.24
N THR A 394 -0.18 16.82 -24.73
CA THR A 394 0.12 17.39 -26.05
C THR A 394 -0.39 16.49 -27.18
N ASP A 395 -0.10 15.20 -27.13
CA ASP A 395 -0.49 14.24 -28.17
C ASP A 395 -2.01 14.04 -28.20
N ILE A 396 -2.66 13.99 -27.03
CA ILE A 396 -4.13 13.91 -26.92
C ILE A 396 -4.81 15.17 -27.48
N ALA A 397 -4.25 16.35 -27.22
CA ALA A 397 -4.78 17.60 -27.77
C ALA A 397 -4.54 17.73 -29.28
N GLY A 398 -3.47 17.11 -29.79
CA GLY A 398 -3.16 17.03 -31.22
C GLY A 398 -4.15 16.18 -31.99
N SER A 399 -4.56 15.03 -31.45
CA SER A 399 -5.45 14.08 -32.14
C SER A 399 -6.92 14.53 -32.22
N ARG A 400 -7.31 15.56 -31.46
CA ARG A 400 -8.66 16.15 -31.49
C ARG A 400 -8.85 17.23 -32.56
N ARG A 401 -7.79 17.59 -33.31
CA ARG A 401 -7.83 18.68 -34.31
C ARG A 401 -8.21 18.23 -35.71
#